data_AF-A0A0M9XM48-F1
#
_entry.id   AF-A0A0M9XM48-F1
#
_cell.length_a   1.000
_cell.length_b   1.000
_cell.length_c   1.000
_cell.angle_alpha   90.00
_cell.angle_beta   90.00
_cell.angle_gamma   90.00
#
_symmetry.space_group_name_H-M   'P 1'
#
loop_
_entity.id
_entity.type
_entity.pdbx_description
1 polymer ?
#
loop_
_entity_poly.entity_id
_entity_poly.type
_entity_poly.pdbx_seq_one_letter_code
_entity_poly.pdbx_strand_id
1 'polypeptide(L)'
;GRALDLRRVGVYGHSAGGTAAAQAMYEDRRIGAAVNWEGFLDQAPGASGRPGELLPVARYGVDRPLLLVGTDGFPGREELRRSWSAVRAHSGGRVRQRRFADAAHWVFTDYAAMVPQLQAAGLMTDEARRGLVGSVAPEVSVPEVRRGVRGFFERWRLG
;
A
#
# COMPACT_ATOMS: atom_id res chain seq x y z
N GLY A 1 -10.27 -19.58 26.44
CA GLY A 1 -9.25 -18.54 26.14
C GLY A 1 -9.74 -17.71 24.97
N ARG A 2 -9.49 -16.39 24.94
CA ARG A 2 -9.88 -15.57 23.78
C ARG A 2 -8.93 -15.85 22.61
N ALA A 3 -9.48 -16.27 21.47
CA ALA A 3 -8.71 -16.57 20.25
C ALA A 3 -8.09 -15.32 19.60
N LEU A 4 -8.58 -14.11 19.95
CA LEU A 4 -8.14 -12.82 19.40
C LEU A 4 -7.97 -11.76 20.50
N ASP A 5 -6.94 -10.93 20.37
CA ASP A 5 -6.78 -9.69 21.16
C ASP A 5 -7.31 -8.49 20.37
N LEU A 6 -8.58 -8.14 20.58
CA LEU A 6 -9.26 -7.04 19.87
C LEU A 6 -8.73 -5.65 20.23
N ARG A 7 -7.80 -5.54 21.18
CA ARG A 7 -7.08 -4.27 21.44
C ARG A 7 -5.95 -4.04 20.43
N ARG A 8 -5.65 -5.04 19.59
CA ARG A 8 -4.52 -5.05 18.66
C ARG A 8 -4.97 -5.45 17.26
N VAL A 9 -5.81 -4.61 16.66
CA VAL A 9 -6.29 -4.78 15.27
C VAL A 9 -5.50 -3.85 14.34
N GLY A 10 -4.90 -4.43 13.30
CA GLY A 10 -4.28 -3.71 12.20
C GLY A 10 -4.89 -4.13 10.87
N VAL A 11 -4.86 -3.25 9.87
CA VAL A 11 -5.41 -3.52 8.52
C VAL A 11 -4.40 -3.18 7.45
N TYR A 12 -4.34 -3.95 6.38
CA TYR A 12 -3.51 -3.62 5.23
C TYR A 12 -4.26 -3.94 3.94
N GLY A 13 -3.86 -3.29 2.86
CA GLY A 13 -4.45 -3.58 1.56
C GLY A 13 -3.65 -2.99 0.40
N HIS A 14 -3.95 -3.52 -0.78
CA HIS A 14 -3.35 -3.14 -2.05
C HIS A 14 -4.35 -2.36 -2.92
N SER A 15 -3.88 -1.34 -3.62
CA SER A 15 -4.67 -0.52 -4.54
C SER A 15 -5.90 0.05 -3.83
N ALA A 16 -7.12 -0.15 -4.34
CA ALA A 16 -8.37 0.21 -3.67
C ALA A 16 -8.48 -0.35 -2.23
N GLY A 17 -7.92 -1.53 -1.97
CA GLY A 17 -7.83 -2.09 -0.63
C GLY A 17 -6.90 -1.31 0.30
N GLY A 18 -5.84 -0.69 -0.23
CA GLY A 18 -4.94 0.20 0.52
C GLY A 18 -5.62 1.51 0.88
N THR A 19 -6.40 2.07 -0.05
CA THR A 19 -7.31 3.19 0.22
C THR A 19 -8.30 2.86 1.34
N ALA A 20 -8.97 1.71 1.22
CA ALA A 20 -9.93 1.25 2.22
C ALA A 20 -9.26 1.01 3.59
N ALA A 21 -8.07 0.43 3.64
CA ALA A 21 -7.32 0.21 4.87
C ALA A 21 -7.01 1.52 5.61
N ALA A 22 -6.53 2.54 4.88
CA ALA A 22 -6.22 3.84 5.45
C ALA A 22 -7.49 4.59 5.92
N GLN A 23 -8.53 4.61 5.09
CA GLN A 23 -9.80 5.27 5.44
C GLN A 23 -10.52 4.54 6.58
N ALA A 24 -10.55 3.21 6.59
CA ALA A 24 -11.14 2.44 7.68
C ALA A 24 -10.42 2.71 9.00
N MET A 25 -9.08 2.80 8.99
CA MET A 25 -8.37 3.22 10.19
C MET A 25 -8.79 4.62 10.63
N TYR A 26 -8.89 5.58 9.72
CA TYR A 26 -9.37 6.92 10.05
C TYR A 26 -10.75 6.91 10.73
N GLU A 27 -11.72 6.20 10.15
CA GLU A 27 -13.12 6.13 10.61
C GLU A 27 -13.30 5.32 11.91
N ASP A 28 -12.56 4.22 12.07
CA ASP A 28 -12.79 3.25 13.16
C ASP A 28 -11.61 3.23 14.14
N ARG A 29 -11.88 3.68 15.37
CA ARG A 29 -10.90 3.72 16.47
C ARG A 29 -10.40 2.34 16.92
N ARG A 30 -11.07 1.25 16.55
CA ARG A 30 -10.64 -0.12 16.86
C ARG A 30 -9.42 -0.54 16.05
N ILE A 31 -9.22 0.05 14.87
CA ILE A 31 -8.06 -0.21 14.01
C ILE A 31 -6.93 0.71 14.46
N GLY A 32 -5.86 0.13 14.99
CA GLY A 32 -4.76 0.88 15.61
C GLY A 32 -3.58 1.19 14.69
N ALA A 33 -3.47 0.53 13.54
CA ALA A 33 -2.44 0.81 12.53
C ALA A 33 -2.89 0.32 11.14
N ALA A 34 -2.39 0.97 10.08
CA ALA A 34 -2.70 0.59 8.71
C ALA A 34 -1.48 0.58 7.77
N VAL A 35 -1.54 -0.29 6.76
CA VAL A 35 -0.62 -0.29 5.62
C VAL A 35 -1.40 -0.09 4.33
N ASN A 36 -1.02 0.94 3.57
CA ASN A 36 -1.56 1.23 2.26
C ASN A 36 -0.48 0.96 1.21
N TRP A 37 -0.71 -0.06 0.37
CA TRP A 37 0.10 -0.35 -0.80
C TRP A 37 -0.55 0.25 -2.04
N GLU A 38 -0.02 1.39 -2.50
CA GLU A 38 -0.45 2.08 -3.74
C GLU A 38 -1.94 2.41 -3.87
N GLY A 39 -2.62 2.60 -2.75
CA GLY A 39 -3.97 3.15 -2.72
C GLY A 39 -3.97 4.68 -2.75
N PHE A 40 -4.79 5.23 -3.64
CA PHE A 40 -5.09 6.66 -3.71
C PHE A 40 -5.82 7.12 -2.44
N LEU A 41 -5.49 8.31 -1.94
CA LEU A 41 -6.20 8.93 -0.80
C LEU A 41 -6.97 10.17 -1.23
N ASP A 42 -7.41 10.17 -2.47
CA ASP A 42 -8.25 11.16 -3.12
C ASP A 42 -9.22 10.45 -4.07
N GLN A 43 -10.32 11.14 -4.38
CA GLN A 43 -11.26 10.71 -5.39
C GLN A 43 -10.58 10.70 -6.77
N ALA A 44 -11.07 9.84 -7.66
CA ALA A 44 -10.67 9.89 -9.06
C ALA A 44 -10.94 11.29 -9.65
N PRO A 45 -10.10 11.80 -10.56
CA PRO A 45 -10.38 13.04 -11.27
C PRO A 45 -11.76 12.99 -11.94
N GLY A 46 -12.54 14.06 -11.77
CA GLY A 46 -13.83 14.20 -12.47
C GLY A 46 -13.63 14.61 -13.94
N ALA A 47 -14.74 14.76 -14.68
CA ALA A 47 -14.73 15.13 -16.09
C ALA A 47 -14.00 16.45 -16.42
N SER A 48 -13.75 17.30 -15.42
CA SER A 48 -13.02 18.56 -15.55
C SER A 48 -11.49 18.39 -15.65
N GLY A 49 -10.96 17.17 -15.46
CA GLY A 49 -9.52 16.91 -15.40
C GLY A 49 -8.83 17.47 -14.16
N ARG A 50 -9.57 18.14 -13.25
CA ARG A 50 -9.03 18.62 -11.98
C ARG A 50 -8.79 17.44 -11.03
N PRO A 51 -7.74 17.49 -10.18
CA PRO A 51 -7.52 16.49 -9.16
C PRO A 51 -8.76 16.32 -8.27
N GLY A 52 -9.14 15.08 -7.99
CA GLY A 52 -10.30 14.80 -7.13
C GLY A 52 -10.11 15.30 -5.70
N GLU A 53 -11.20 15.36 -4.94
CA GLU A 53 -11.13 15.76 -3.54
C GLU A 53 -10.32 14.77 -2.71
N LEU A 54 -9.56 15.28 -1.74
CA LEU A 54 -8.87 14.43 -0.77
C LEU A 54 -9.89 13.65 0.06
N LEU A 55 -9.64 12.37 0.30
CA LEU A 55 -10.39 11.61 1.29
C LEU A 55 -10.17 12.18 2.69
N PRO A 56 -11.10 11.98 3.64
CA PRO A 56 -10.95 12.50 5.00
C PRO A 56 -9.61 12.13 5.65
N VAL A 57 -9.14 10.89 5.47
CA VAL A 57 -7.83 10.45 5.97
C VAL A 57 -6.66 11.31 5.48
N ALA A 58 -6.67 11.76 4.21
CA ALA A 58 -5.63 12.64 3.69
C ALA A 58 -5.87 14.12 4.01
N ARG A 59 -7.14 14.54 4.00
CA ARG A 59 -7.53 15.92 4.29
C ARG A 59 -7.23 16.32 5.74
N TYR A 60 -7.45 15.42 6.68
CA TYR A 60 -7.33 15.69 8.12
C TYR A 60 -6.16 14.98 8.79
N GLY A 61 -5.50 14.06 8.08
CA GLY A 61 -4.39 13.27 8.61
C GLY A 61 -4.84 12.13 9.51
N VAL A 62 -3.87 11.48 10.15
CA VAL A 62 -4.07 10.36 11.08
C VAL A 62 -3.38 10.61 12.41
N ASP A 63 -3.98 10.09 13.47
CA ASP A 63 -3.47 10.06 14.85
C ASP A 63 -2.82 8.72 15.22
N ARG A 64 -2.82 7.76 14.28
CA ARG A 64 -2.28 6.40 14.41
C ARG A 64 -1.26 6.08 13.32
N PRO A 65 -0.38 5.09 13.51
CA PRO A 65 0.64 4.74 12.51
C PRO A 65 0.05 4.32 11.16
N LEU A 66 0.53 4.96 10.09
CA LEU A 66 0.20 4.62 8.70
C LEU A 66 1.49 4.40 7.91
N LEU A 67 1.61 3.24 7.27
CA LEU A 67 2.68 2.95 6.31
C LEU A 67 2.14 3.05 4.88
N LEU A 68 2.75 3.92 4.08
CA LEU A 68 2.51 4.05 2.64
C LEU A 68 3.66 3.38 1.90
N VAL A 69 3.38 2.42 1.01
CA VAL A 69 4.43 1.79 0.17
C VAL A 69 4.04 1.86 -1.29
N GLY A 70 4.91 2.45 -2.10
CA GLY A 70 4.77 2.50 -3.55
C GLY A 70 5.89 1.75 -4.27
N THR A 71 5.71 1.50 -5.57
CA THR A 71 6.57 0.71 -6.46
C THR A 71 7.00 1.54 -7.66
N ASP A 72 8.16 1.23 -8.20
CA ASP A 72 8.84 2.03 -9.24
C ASP A 72 8.12 2.01 -10.56
N GLY A 73 7.54 0.86 -10.89
CA GLY A 73 6.78 0.64 -12.10
C GLY A 73 5.30 1.02 -12.00
N PHE A 74 4.83 1.67 -10.93
CA PHE A 74 3.42 2.11 -10.90
C PHE A 74 3.22 3.41 -11.68
N PRO A 75 2.42 3.41 -12.77
CA PRO A 75 2.21 4.61 -13.58
C PRO A 75 1.51 5.72 -12.81
N GLY A 76 0.61 5.38 -11.88
CA GLY A 76 -0.17 6.33 -11.07
C GLY A 76 0.59 6.98 -9.91
N ARG A 77 1.93 6.92 -9.92
CA ARG A 77 2.77 7.36 -8.80
C ARG A 77 2.70 8.87 -8.57
N GLU A 78 2.61 9.67 -9.63
CA GLU A 78 2.55 11.13 -9.50
C GLU A 78 1.20 11.57 -8.92
N GLU A 79 0.12 10.88 -9.31
CA GLU A 79 -1.22 11.06 -8.79
C GLU A 79 -1.28 10.70 -7.30
N LEU A 80 -0.64 9.59 -6.87
CA LEU A 80 -0.50 9.25 -5.45
C LEU A 80 0.24 10.33 -4.65
N ARG A 81 1.25 10.97 -5.25
CA ARG A 81 2.13 11.93 -4.56
C ARG A 81 1.33 13.04 -3.90
N ARG A 82 0.26 13.52 -4.53
CA ARG A 82 -0.60 14.57 -3.98
C ARG A 82 -1.25 14.14 -2.67
N SER A 83 -2.05 13.09 -2.69
CA SER A 83 -2.82 12.67 -1.52
C SER A 83 -1.93 12.07 -0.42
N TRP A 84 -0.81 11.45 -0.79
CA TRP A 84 0.20 10.97 0.17
C TRP A 84 1.00 12.10 0.84
N SER A 85 1.30 13.17 0.10
CA SER A 85 1.95 14.35 0.71
C SER A 85 1.01 15.05 1.69
N ALA A 86 -0.28 15.16 1.34
CA ALA A 86 -1.29 15.75 2.22
C ALA A 86 -1.43 14.99 3.54
N VAL A 87 -1.66 13.67 3.50
CA VAL A 87 -1.78 12.87 4.73
C VAL A 87 -0.51 12.99 5.58
N ARG A 88 0.69 12.96 4.97
CA ARG A 88 1.96 13.10 5.70
C ARG A 88 2.07 14.44 6.42
N ALA A 89 1.72 15.54 5.75
CA ALA A 89 1.76 16.88 6.31
C ALA A 89 0.80 17.03 7.50
N HIS A 90 -0.38 16.41 7.42
CA HIS A 90 -1.43 16.53 8.44
C HIS A 90 -1.32 15.56 9.61
N SER A 91 -0.37 14.61 9.60
CA SER A 91 -0.34 13.50 10.58
C SER A 91 0.74 13.62 11.65
N GLY A 92 1.42 14.76 11.77
CA GLY A 92 2.39 15.01 12.85
C GLY A 92 3.47 13.92 12.99
N GLY A 93 3.98 13.40 11.87
CA GLY A 93 5.03 12.38 11.88
C GLY A 93 4.56 10.93 12.12
N ARG A 94 3.26 10.64 12.09
CA ARG A 94 2.73 9.25 12.23
C ARG A 94 2.74 8.44 10.94
N VAL A 95 2.93 9.11 9.81
CA VAL A 95 3.00 8.47 8.50
C VAL A 95 4.46 8.15 8.14
N ARG A 96 4.71 6.93 7.68
CA ARG A 96 5.98 6.53 7.05
C ARG A 96 5.70 6.20 5.60
N GLN A 97 6.58 6.65 4.71
CA GLN A 97 6.52 6.31 3.29
C GLN A 97 7.76 5.50 2.90
N ARG A 98 7.56 4.48 2.08
CA ARG A 98 8.59 3.58 1.56
C ARG A 98 8.38 3.35 0.06
N ARG A 99 9.47 2.94 -0.58
CA ARG A 99 9.55 2.63 -2.00
C ARG A 99 10.03 1.18 -2.13
N PHE A 100 9.36 0.39 -2.97
CA PHE A 100 9.75 -0.95 -3.36
C PHE A 100 10.40 -0.85 -4.74
N ALA A 101 11.72 -0.99 -4.78
CA ALA A 101 12.51 -0.86 -6.00
C ALA A 101 12.26 -2.04 -6.95
N ASP A 102 12.43 -1.80 -8.26
CA ASP A 102 12.38 -2.85 -9.28
C ASP A 102 11.06 -3.63 -9.31
N ALA A 103 9.99 -3.08 -8.73
CA ALA A 103 8.67 -3.67 -8.64
C ALA A 103 7.65 -2.84 -9.41
N ALA A 104 6.54 -3.48 -9.80
CA ALA A 104 5.37 -2.82 -10.36
C ALA A 104 4.12 -3.13 -9.54
N HIS A 105 2.99 -2.51 -9.91
CA HIS A 105 1.78 -2.43 -9.09
C HIS A 105 1.36 -3.75 -8.44
N TRP A 106 1.37 -4.83 -9.22
CA TRP A 106 0.85 -6.11 -8.78
C TRP A 106 1.83 -6.96 -7.96
N VAL A 107 3.01 -6.42 -7.60
CA VAL A 107 3.98 -7.11 -6.73
C VAL A 107 3.40 -7.43 -5.35
N PHE A 108 2.39 -6.69 -4.89
CA PHE A 108 1.80 -6.87 -3.56
C PHE A 108 0.74 -7.99 -3.49
N THR A 109 0.53 -8.71 -4.58
CA THR A 109 -0.42 -9.84 -4.66
C THR A 109 0.31 -11.14 -4.98
N ASP A 110 -0.43 -12.25 -5.04
CA ASP A 110 0.13 -13.54 -5.44
C ASP A 110 0.65 -13.56 -6.90
N TYR A 111 0.36 -12.52 -7.69
CA TYR A 111 0.99 -12.34 -9.00
C TYR A 111 2.51 -12.25 -8.91
N ALA A 112 3.07 -11.73 -7.81
CA ALA A 112 4.52 -11.73 -7.60
C ALA A 112 5.13 -13.14 -7.72
N ALA A 113 4.41 -14.19 -7.27
CA ALA A 113 4.85 -15.57 -7.36
C ALA A 113 4.40 -16.27 -8.66
N MET A 114 3.19 -15.97 -9.15
CA MET A 114 2.60 -16.66 -10.31
C MET A 114 3.20 -16.21 -11.64
N VAL A 115 3.39 -14.90 -11.82
CA VAL A 115 3.75 -14.29 -13.11
C VAL A 115 5.14 -14.74 -13.61
N PRO A 116 6.19 -14.85 -12.76
CA PRO A 116 7.46 -15.42 -13.19
C PRO A 116 7.35 -16.86 -13.70
N GLN A 117 6.44 -17.67 -13.17
CA GLN A 117 6.21 -19.04 -13.63
C GLN A 117 5.55 -19.07 -15.00
N LEU A 118 4.58 -18.17 -15.25
CA LEU A 118 3.96 -18.01 -16.57
C LEU A 118 5.00 -17.59 -17.62
N GLN A 119 5.92 -16.68 -17.26
CA GLN A 119 7.04 -16.31 -18.14
C GLN A 119 7.94 -17.52 -18.42
N ALA A 120 8.34 -18.28 -17.40
CA ALA A 120 9.20 -19.45 -17.56
C ALA A 120 8.55 -20.56 -18.41
N ALA A 121 7.21 -20.66 -18.39
CA ALA A 121 6.45 -21.58 -19.22
C ALA A 121 6.23 -21.08 -20.67
N GLY A 122 6.76 -19.90 -21.05
CA GLY A 122 6.58 -19.31 -22.37
C GLY A 122 5.18 -18.71 -22.62
N LEU A 123 4.38 -18.55 -21.57
CA LEU A 123 3.01 -18.03 -21.64
C LEU A 123 2.93 -16.51 -21.47
N MET A 124 4.06 -15.86 -21.19
CA MET A 124 4.15 -14.43 -20.98
C MET A 124 5.48 -13.88 -21.45
N THR A 125 5.46 -12.72 -22.11
CA THR A 125 6.69 -12.03 -22.49
C THR A 125 7.38 -11.41 -21.28
N ASP A 126 8.68 -11.23 -21.38
CA ASP A 126 9.49 -10.56 -20.37
C ASP A 126 9.04 -9.11 -20.11
N GLU A 127 8.59 -8.41 -21.15
CA GLU A 127 7.98 -7.08 -21.04
C GLU A 127 6.67 -7.11 -20.25
N ALA A 128 5.75 -8.03 -20.56
CA ALA A 128 4.48 -8.16 -19.84
C ALA A 128 4.71 -8.52 -18.36
N ARG A 129 5.69 -9.38 -18.07
CA ARG A 129 6.07 -9.73 -16.70
C ARG A 129 6.58 -8.50 -15.94
N ARG A 130 7.48 -7.73 -16.55
CA ARG A 130 8.01 -6.50 -15.96
C ARG A 130 6.94 -5.44 -15.74
N GLY A 131 6.04 -5.26 -16.71
CA GLY A 131 4.93 -4.31 -16.58
C GLY A 131 3.98 -4.68 -15.45
N LEU A 132 3.75 -5.98 -15.21
CA LEU A 132 2.80 -6.43 -14.21
C LEU A 132 3.37 -6.41 -12.79
N VAL A 133 4.56 -6.98 -12.57
CA VAL A 133 5.13 -7.16 -11.22
C VAL A 133 6.54 -6.57 -11.03
N GLY A 134 7.12 -5.95 -12.06
CA GLY A 134 8.48 -5.40 -12.05
C GLY A 134 9.54 -6.41 -12.45
N SER A 135 10.82 -6.06 -12.29
CA SER A 135 11.98 -6.93 -12.54
C SER A 135 12.42 -7.74 -11.32
N VAL A 136 12.03 -7.36 -10.09
CA VAL A 136 12.42 -8.02 -8.82
C VAL A 136 12.09 -9.51 -8.81
N ALA A 137 13.02 -10.36 -8.40
CA ALA A 137 12.80 -11.82 -8.34
C ALA A 137 11.75 -12.20 -7.27
N PRO A 138 10.91 -13.23 -7.49
CA PRO A 138 9.89 -13.66 -6.51
C PRO A 138 10.49 -14.09 -5.16
N GLU A 139 11.71 -14.62 -5.16
CA GLU A 139 12.45 -15.03 -3.96
C GLU A 139 12.84 -13.82 -3.08
N VAL A 140 12.86 -12.62 -3.66
CA VAL A 140 13.08 -11.36 -2.96
C VAL A 140 11.75 -10.70 -2.61
N SER A 141 10.87 -10.51 -3.59
CA SER A 141 9.66 -9.71 -3.42
C SER A 141 8.68 -10.29 -2.42
N VAL A 142 8.39 -11.59 -2.49
CA VAL A 142 7.39 -12.23 -1.63
C VAL A 142 7.83 -12.21 -0.16
N PRO A 143 9.07 -12.61 0.22
CA PRO A 143 9.53 -12.48 1.58
C PRO A 143 9.64 -11.03 2.06
N GLU A 144 10.02 -10.07 1.20
CA GLU A 144 10.11 -8.66 1.58
C GLU A 144 8.75 -8.03 1.88
N VAL A 145 7.73 -8.25 1.04
CA VAL A 145 6.36 -7.77 1.31
C VAL A 145 5.86 -8.34 2.64
N ARG A 146 6.00 -9.65 2.84
CA ARG A 146 5.56 -10.35 4.07
C ARG A 146 6.30 -9.86 5.32
N ARG A 147 7.63 -9.71 5.25
CA ARG A 147 8.44 -9.17 6.36
C ARG A 147 8.14 -7.71 6.63
N GLY A 148 7.90 -6.92 5.58
CA GLY A 148 7.57 -5.50 5.68
C GLY A 148 6.29 -5.24 6.46
N VAL A 149 5.19 -5.92 6.08
CA VAL A 149 3.90 -5.78 6.78
C VAL A 149 3.97 -6.33 8.20
N ARG A 150 4.57 -7.52 8.39
CA ARG A 150 4.74 -8.13 9.70
C ARG A 150 5.54 -7.22 10.63
N GLY A 151 6.70 -6.77 10.19
CA GLY A 151 7.59 -5.92 10.98
C GLY A 151 6.97 -4.56 11.31
N PHE A 152 6.13 -4.00 10.44
CA PHE A 152 5.37 -2.79 10.75
C PHE A 152 4.40 -3.00 11.92
N PHE A 153 3.58 -4.05 11.87
CA PHE A 153 2.62 -4.34 12.93
C PHE A 153 3.30 -4.80 14.23
N GLU A 154 4.42 -5.53 14.16
CA GLU A 154 5.21 -5.87 15.34
C GLU A 154 5.73 -4.63 16.06
N ARG A 155 6.33 -3.68 15.32
CA ARG A 155 6.79 -2.40 15.92
C ARG A 155 5.66 -1.59 16.52
N TRP A 156 4.51 -1.52 15.84
CA TRP A 156 3.34 -0.86 16.38
C TRP A 156 2.83 -1.52 17.66
N ARG A 157 2.87 -2.85 17.79
CA ARG A 157 2.46 -3.54 19.03
C ARG A 157 3.39 -3.32 20.22
N LEU A 158 4.63 -2.90 19.98
CA LEU A 158 5.66 -2.69 21.00
C LEU A 158 5.77 -1.25 21.49
N GLY A 159 5.28 -0.28 20.70
CA GLY A 159 5.20 1.15 21.08
C GLY A 159 3.86 1.49 21.70
#